data_AF-A0A1Z9SRV9-F1
#
_entry.id   AF-A0A1Z9SRV9-F1
#
_cell.length_a   1.000
_cell.length_b   1.000
_cell.length_c   1.000
_cell.angle_alpha   90.00
_cell.angle_beta   90.00
_cell.angle_gamma   90.00
#
_symmetry.space_group_name_H-M   'P 1'
#
loop_
_entity.id
_entity.type
_entity.pdbx_description
1 polymer ?
#
loop_
_entity_poly.entity_id
_entity_poly.type
_entity_poly.pdbx_seq_one_letter_code
_entity_poly.pdbx_strand_id
1 'polypeptide(L)'
;MNFNSYLKTIFLSVILTFFSCLGENSWEDLDSDYDHVLNVFGLVSLDSLQPSYVGLYSTTDLDEISRIFVGVDTLGWCDCDDDECGWNEDCDTKNIDGYWILDSLFEPAALIKNASVMITDENGNN
;
A
#
# COMPACT_ATOMS: atom_id res chain seq x y z
N MET A 1 55.11 -10.55 14.52
CA MET A 1 54.30 -9.31 14.50
C MET A 1 53.92 -8.97 15.93
N ASN A 2 54.15 -7.73 16.39
CA ASN A 2 53.95 -7.34 17.79
C ASN A 2 52.46 -7.31 18.16
N PHE A 3 52.10 -7.88 19.31
CA PHE A 3 50.74 -7.89 19.87
C PHE A 3 50.14 -6.47 19.96
N ASN A 4 50.97 -5.48 20.30
CA ASN A 4 50.61 -4.06 20.28
C ASN A 4 50.22 -3.53 18.89
N SER A 5 50.75 -4.11 17.81
CA SER A 5 50.35 -3.74 16.45
C SER A 5 48.97 -4.29 16.12
N TYR A 6 48.66 -5.53 16.55
CA TYR A 6 47.35 -6.15 16.35
C TYR A 6 46.25 -5.41 17.11
N LEU A 7 46.49 -5.05 18.36
CA LEU A 7 45.56 -4.25 19.15
C LEU A 7 45.26 -2.89 18.51
N LYS A 8 46.28 -2.22 17.96
CA LYS A 8 46.09 -0.96 17.23
C LYS A 8 45.26 -1.14 15.96
N THR A 9 45.49 -2.20 15.20
CA THR A 9 44.71 -2.48 13.98
C THR A 9 43.25 -2.83 14.30
N ILE A 10 43.01 -3.61 15.36
CA ILE A 10 41.64 -3.93 15.81
C ILE A 10 40.93 -2.66 16.27
N PHE A 11 41.60 -1.82 17.07
CA PHE A 11 41.03 -0.57 17.56
C PHE A 11 40.69 0.41 16.42
N LEU A 12 41.57 0.50 15.41
CA LEU A 12 41.32 1.31 14.22
C LEU A 12 40.14 0.77 13.41
N SER A 13 40.02 -0.55 13.25
CA SER A 13 38.91 -1.18 12.53
C SER A 13 37.57 -0.93 13.24
N VAL A 14 37.54 -1.02 14.57
CA VAL A 14 36.34 -0.78 15.38
C VAL A 14 35.91 0.69 15.27
N ILE A 15 36.85 1.63 15.33
CA ILE A 15 36.57 3.05 15.13
C ILE A 15 35.96 3.32 13.74
N LEU A 16 36.53 2.73 12.69
CA LEU A 16 36.04 2.90 11.32
C LEU A 16 34.62 2.35 11.14
N THR A 17 34.28 1.22 11.79
CA THR A 17 32.91 0.68 11.74
C THR A 17 31.89 1.54 12.48
N PHE A 18 32.29 2.19 13.58
CA PHE A 18 31.39 3.11 14.28
C PHE A 18 31.07 4.34 13.43
N PHE A 19 32.04 4.96 12.75
CA PHE A 19 31.79 6.14 11.91
C PHE A 19 31.03 5.85 10.61
N SER A 20 31.06 4.61 10.12
CA SER A 20 30.36 4.22 8.88
C SER A 20 28.84 4.04 9.07
N CYS A 21 28.34 4.07 10.31
CA CYS A 21 26.93 3.85 10.66
C CYS A 21 26.32 5.03 11.45
N LEU A 22 27.03 6.16 11.52
CA LEU A 22 26.58 7.39 12.21
C LEU A 22 25.87 8.39 11.28
N GLY A 23 25.57 8.02 10.04
CA GLY A 23 24.59 8.77 9.24
C GLY A 23 23.23 8.69 9.92
N GLU A 24 22.46 9.77 9.89
CA GLU A 24 21.07 9.74 10.33
C GLU A 24 20.34 8.64 9.53
N ASN A 25 20.10 7.48 10.16
CA ASN A 25 19.28 6.40 9.60
C ASN A 25 17.79 6.77 9.65
N SER A 26 17.47 8.07 9.62
CA SER A 26 16.13 8.55 9.32
C SER A 26 15.99 8.50 7.82
N TRP A 27 15.03 7.70 7.36
CA TRP A 27 14.41 7.99 6.07
C TRP A 27 14.09 9.48 6.02
N GLU A 28 14.47 10.16 4.95
CA GLU A 28 14.03 11.54 4.76
C GLU A 28 12.50 11.53 4.69
N ASP A 29 11.86 12.43 5.44
CA ASP A 29 10.44 12.64 5.29
C ASP A 29 10.23 13.14 3.86
N LEU A 30 9.66 12.26 3.02
CA LEU A 30 9.27 12.59 1.64
C LEU A 30 8.02 13.46 1.72
N ASP A 31 8.25 14.74 1.96
CA ASP A 31 7.22 15.75 1.86
C ASP A 31 6.97 16.05 0.37
N SER A 32 5.71 16.02 -0.02
CA SER A 32 5.31 16.12 -1.40
C SER A 32 4.31 17.26 -1.53
N ASP A 33 4.77 18.39 -2.07
CA ASP A 33 3.96 19.60 -2.29
C ASP A 33 3.06 19.44 -3.54
N TYR A 34 2.27 18.36 -3.61
CA TYR A 34 1.30 18.18 -4.69
C TYR A 34 -0.02 18.84 -4.29
N ASP A 35 -0.46 19.82 -5.08
CA ASP A 35 -1.83 20.31 -4.96
C ASP A 35 -2.79 19.22 -5.47
N HIS A 36 -3.81 18.86 -4.70
CA HIS A 36 -4.76 17.82 -5.10
C HIS A 36 -5.52 18.23 -6.37
N VAL A 37 -5.41 17.43 -7.43
CA VAL A 37 -6.13 17.65 -8.69
C VAL A 37 -7.11 16.52 -8.95
N LEU A 38 -8.33 16.89 -9.35
CA LEU A 38 -9.33 15.97 -9.86
C LEU A 38 -9.07 15.69 -11.35
N ASN A 39 -8.64 14.48 -11.67
CA ASN A 39 -8.48 14.01 -13.04
C ASN A 39 -9.79 13.41 -13.54
N VAL A 40 -10.28 13.92 -14.68
CA VAL A 40 -11.49 13.43 -15.35
C VAL A 40 -11.08 12.83 -16.69
N PHE A 41 -11.33 11.53 -16.87
CA PHE A 41 -11.05 10.80 -18.10
C PHE A 41 -12.36 10.33 -18.73
N GLY A 42 -12.68 10.83 -19.92
CA GLY A 42 -13.87 10.45 -20.66
C GLY A 42 -13.54 9.67 -21.92
N LEU A 43 -14.20 8.53 -22.12
CA LEU A 43 -14.27 7.81 -23.38
C LEU A 43 -15.69 7.93 -23.93
N VAL A 44 -15.85 8.75 -24.95
CA VAL A 44 -17.14 8.96 -25.61
C VAL A 44 -17.23 8.05 -26.83
N SER A 45 -18.16 7.10 -26.80
CA SER A 45 -18.49 6.30 -27.97
C SER A 45 -19.38 7.11 -28.92
N LEU A 46 -19.06 7.06 -30.21
CA LEU A 46 -19.94 7.58 -31.28
C LEU A 46 -20.98 6.54 -31.74
N ASP A 47 -20.81 5.28 -31.34
CA ASP A 47 -21.75 4.20 -31.60
C ASP A 47 -22.78 4.11 -30.48
N SER A 48 -24.06 4.28 -30.82
CA SER A 48 -25.21 4.20 -29.90
C SER A 48 -25.38 2.83 -29.23
N LEU A 49 -24.77 1.77 -29.76
CA LEU A 49 -24.81 0.43 -29.18
C LEU A 49 -23.70 0.20 -28.16
N GLN A 50 -22.72 1.09 -28.08
CA GLN A 50 -21.63 1.00 -27.11
C GLN A 50 -21.76 2.09 -26.05
N PRO A 51 -21.64 1.73 -24.75
CA PRO A 51 -21.66 2.72 -23.68
C PRO A 51 -20.42 3.62 -23.73
N SER A 52 -20.63 4.90 -23.42
CA SER A 52 -19.57 5.83 -23.08
C SER A 52 -19.18 5.68 -21.61
N TYR A 53 -17.95 6.04 -21.26
CA TYR A 53 -17.41 5.90 -19.93
C TYR A 53 -16.79 7.22 -19.46
N VAL A 54 -16.98 7.56 -18.18
CA VAL A 54 -16.23 8.64 -17.54
C VAL A 54 -15.67 8.13 -16.23
N GLY A 55 -14.34 8.16 -16.10
CA GLY A 55 -13.61 7.88 -14.87
C GLY A 55 -13.18 9.18 -14.20
N LEU A 56 -13.28 9.23 -12.87
CA LEU A 56 -12.79 10.33 -12.06
C LEU A 56 -11.76 9.80 -11.06
N TYR A 57 -10.63 10.48 -10.94
CA TYR A 57 -9.52 10.09 -10.08
C TYR A 57 -8.99 11.33 -9.37
N SER A 58 -8.99 11.35 -8.03
CA SER A 58 -8.28 12.39 -7.26
C SER A 58 -6.84 11.97 -7.01
N THR A 59 -5.90 12.90 -7.15
CA THR A 59 -4.55 12.70 -6.63
C THR A 59 -4.58 12.83 -5.10
N THR A 60 -3.94 11.90 -4.39
CA THR A 60 -3.76 11.98 -2.94
C THR A 60 -2.32 12.34 -2.65
N ASP A 61 -2.09 13.01 -1.52
CA ASP A 61 -0.73 13.20 -1.02
C ASP A 61 -0.18 11.88 -0.46
N LEU A 62 1.13 11.86 -0.21
CA LEU A 62 1.81 10.68 0.31
C LEU A 62 1.48 10.41 1.78
N ASP A 63 1.09 11.45 2.53
CA ASP A 63 0.74 11.40 3.95
C ASP A 63 -0.76 11.23 4.19
N GLU A 64 -1.59 11.38 3.16
CA GLU A 64 -3.03 11.17 3.25
C GLU A 64 -3.39 9.69 3.43
N ILE A 65 -4.52 9.46 4.12
CA ILE A 65 -5.06 8.12 4.31
C ILE A 65 -5.40 7.55 2.93
N SER A 66 -4.72 6.48 2.50
CA SER A 66 -4.97 5.85 1.20
C SER A 66 -6.21 4.93 1.18
N ARG A 67 -6.59 4.40 2.35
CA ARG A 67 -7.61 3.36 2.49
C ARG A 67 -8.47 3.55 3.74
N ILE A 68 -9.78 3.38 3.60
CA ILE A 68 -10.75 3.42 4.69
C ILE A 68 -11.19 1.99 4.99
N PHE A 69 -11.20 1.63 6.26
CA PHE A 69 -11.73 0.34 6.71
C PHE A 69 -13.24 0.29 6.52
N VAL A 70 -13.72 -0.73 5.80
CA VAL A 70 -15.14 -0.90 5.47
C VAL A 70 -15.76 -2.03 6.28
N GLY A 71 -14.98 -3.07 6.60
CA GLY A 71 -15.46 -4.21 7.36
C GLY A 71 -14.48 -5.37 7.34
N VAL A 72 -14.95 -6.53 7.78
CA VAL A 72 -14.22 -7.80 7.73
C VAL A 72 -15.02 -8.81 6.91
N ASP A 73 -14.33 -9.60 6.10
CA ASP A 73 -14.92 -10.68 5.32
C ASP A 73 -14.29 -12.03 5.64
N THR A 74 -15.08 -13.10 5.54
CA THR A 74 -14.63 -14.46 5.79
C THR A 74 -14.13 -15.08 4.49
N LEU A 75 -12.82 -15.28 4.36
CA LEU A 75 -12.21 -15.81 3.15
C LEU A 75 -12.33 -17.34 3.04
N GLY A 76 -12.33 -18.05 4.17
CA GLY A 76 -12.42 -19.51 4.18
C GLY A 76 -12.18 -20.13 5.55
N TRP A 77 -12.38 -21.45 5.64
CA TRP A 77 -12.02 -22.25 6.79
C TRP A 77 -10.77 -23.05 6.46
N CYS A 78 -9.77 -23.01 7.34
CA CYS A 78 -8.53 -23.76 7.21
C CYS A 78 -8.51 -24.92 8.21
N ASP A 79 -8.22 -26.11 7.70
CA ASP A 79 -7.89 -27.29 8.51
C ASP A 79 -6.42 -27.21 8.95
N CYS A 80 -6.12 -27.58 10.19
CA CYS A 80 -4.75 -27.60 10.70
C CYS A 80 -4.04 -28.93 10.42
N ASP A 81 -4.76 -29.96 9.99
CA ASP A 81 -4.22 -31.30 9.69
C ASP A 81 -3.92 -31.52 8.19
N ASP A 82 -4.26 -30.58 7.30
CA ASP A 82 -4.04 -30.66 5.85
C ASP A 82 -2.98 -29.63 5.40
N ASP A 83 -2.05 -30.05 4.52
CA ASP A 83 -0.85 -29.28 4.14
C ASP A 83 -1.16 -28.06 3.23
N GLU A 84 -2.42 -27.86 2.85
CA GLU A 84 -3.00 -26.70 2.16
C GLU A 84 -4.05 -26.04 3.09
N CYS A 85 -3.91 -24.88 3.74
CA CYS A 85 -3.15 -23.65 3.44
C CYS A 85 -2.75 -22.90 4.75
N GLY A 86 -1.57 -22.26 4.75
CA GLY A 86 -1.05 -21.37 5.81
C GLY A 86 -1.69 -19.96 5.82
N TRP A 87 -1.55 -19.12 6.87
CA TRP A 87 -0.41 -18.89 7.76
C TRP A 87 -0.59 -19.43 9.19
N ASN A 88 0.02 -20.58 9.49
CA ASN A 88 0.39 -21.01 10.83
C ASN A 88 1.53 -22.05 10.72
N GLU A 89 2.65 -21.90 11.43
CA GLU A 89 3.79 -22.87 11.52
C GLU A 89 3.45 -24.23 12.27
N ASP A 90 2.27 -24.90 12.17
CA ASP A 90 1.72 -25.90 13.18
C ASP A 90 1.05 -25.32 14.48
N CYS A 91 1.09 -24.02 14.73
CA CYS A 91 2.33 -23.65 15.41
C CYS A 91 2.35 -23.29 16.86
N ASP A 92 1.27 -22.74 17.41
CA ASP A 92 1.37 -22.22 18.77
C ASP A 92 1.05 -23.27 19.84
N THR A 93 0.57 -24.48 19.47
CA THR A 93 0.42 -25.77 20.21
C THR A 93 -0.96 -26.42 19.97
N LYS A 94 -1.01 -27.68 19.49
CA LYS A 94 -2.23 -28.51 19.26
C LYS A 94 -3.21 -28.51 20.46
N ASN A 95 -4.56 -28.55 20.41
CA ASN A 95 -5.56 -29.05 19.47
C ASN A 95 -6.65 -27.99 19.24
N ILE A 96 -6.75 -27.46 18.02
CA ILE A 96 -7.95 -26.80 17.50
C ILE A 96 -8.18 -27.46 16.13
N ASP A 97 -9.35 -28.04 15.89
CA ASP A 97 -9.75 -28.47 14.54
C ASP A 97 -10.14 -27.23 13.73
N GLY A 98 -9.12 -26.63 13.12
CA GLY A 98 -9.22 -25.54 12.14
C GLY A 98 -9.62 -24.15 12.66
N TYR A 99 -9.52 -23.15 11.79
CA TYR A 99 -9.89 -21.76 12.07
C TYR A 99 -10.47 -21.04 10.83
N TRP A 100 -11.26 -19.99 11.05
CA TRP A 100 -11.76 -19.13 9.98
C TRP A 100 -10.73 -18.04 9.64
N ILE A 101 -10.40 -17.90 8.36
CA ILE A 101 -9.59 -16.81 7.85
C ILE A 101 -10.51 -15.61 7.61
N LEU A 102 -10.21 -14.53 8.31
CA LEU A 102 -10.88 -13.25 8.13
C LEU A 102 -9.91 -12.26 7.50
N ASP A 103 -10.37 -11.49 6.52
CA ASP A 103 -9.60 -10.39 5.95
C ASP A 103 -10.33 -9.07 6.16
N SER A 104 -9.56 -8.02 6.35
CA SER A 104 -10.11 -6.66 6.49
C SER A 104 -10.32 -6.07 5.11
N LEU A 105 -11.56 -5.69 4.83
CA LEU A 105 -11.92 -5.01 3.61
C LEU A 105 -11.66 -3.51 3.74
N PHE A 106 -10.95 -2.97 2.75
CA PHE A 106 -10.65 -1.55 2.65
C PHE A 106 -11.14 -0.99 1.31
N GLU A 107 -11.73 0.19 1.35
CA GLU A 107 -12.00 0.99 0.14
C GLU A 107 -10.92 2.07 -0.01
N PRO A 108 -10.59 2.51 -1.23
CA PRO A 108 -9.77 3.70 -1.43
C PRO A 108 -10.38 4.90 -0.69
N ALA A 109 -9.60 5.63 0.10
CA ALA A 109 -10.15 6.76 0.84
C ALA A 109 -10.58 7.91 -0.07
N ALA A 110 -9.89 8.06 -1.20
CA ALA A 110 -10.15 9.06 -2.21
C ALA A 110 -11.22 8.63 -3.23
N LEU A 111 -12.08 7.67 -2.86
CA LEU A 111 -13.13 7.18 -3.74
C LEU A 111 -14.24 8.23 -3.90
N ILE A 112 -14.49 8.63 -5.14
CA ILE A 112 -15.57 9.55 -5.49
C ILE A 112 -16.89 8.77 -5.52
N LYS A 113 -17.68 8.87 -4.44
CA LYS A 113 -18.92 8.07 -4.25
C LYS A 113 -20.04 8.47 -5.22
N ASN A 114 -20.15 9.76 -5.54
CA ASN A 114 -21.15 10.28 -6.45
C ASN A 114 -20.51 11.35 -7.33
N ALA A 115 -20.65 11.21 -8.64
CA ALA A 115 -20.25 12.22 -9.62
C ALA A 115 -21.31 12.30 -10.72
N SER A 116 -21.57 13.52 -11.20
CA SER A 116 -22.39 13.75 -12.39
C SER A 116 -21.54 14.44 -13.43
N VAL A 117 -21.54 13.91 -14.65
CA VAL A 117 -20.80 14.49 -15.77
C VAL A 117 -21.81 14.95 -16.81
N MET A 118 -21.71 16.21 -17.21
CA MET A 118 -22.54 16.80 -18.26
C MET A 118 -21.64 17.13 -19.43
N ILE A 119 -21.99 16.62 -20.60
CA ILE A 119 -21.30 16.92 -21.86
C ILE A 119 -22.18 17.91 -22.61
N THR A 120 -21.60 19.01 -23.07
CA THR A 120 -22.32 20.04 -23.83
C THR A 120 -21.60 20.32 -25.14
N ASP A 121 -22.36 20.55 -26.21
CA ASP A 121 -21.80 21.07 -27.46
C ASP A 121 -21.45 22.57 -27.35
N GLU A 122 -20.82 23.14 -28.39
CA GLU A 122 -20.46 24.57 -28.46
C GLU A 122 -21.68 25.51 -28.40
N ASN A 123 -22.88 24.97 -28.63
CA ASN A 123 -24.14 25.70 -28.61
C ASN A 123 -24.90 25.54 -27.27
N GLY A 124 -24.33 24.80 -26.31
CA GLY A 124 -24.94 24.53 -25.00
C GLY A 124 -26.07 23.51 -25.04
N ASN A 125 -26.13 22.66 -26.06
CA ASN A 125 -27.02 21.51 -26.06
C ASN A 125 -26.37 20.35 -25.31
N ASN A 126 -27.19 19.62 -24.54
CA ASN A 126 -26.78 18.49 -23.70
C ASN A 126 -27.19 17.17 -24.33
#